data_AF-A0A520YYM7-F1
#
_entry.id   AF-A0A520YYM7-F1
#
_cell.length_a   1.000
_cell.length_b   1.000
_cell.length_c   1.000
_cell.angle_alpha   90.00
_cell.angle_beta   90.00
_cell.angle_gamma   90.00
#
_symmetry.space_group_name_H-M   'P 1'
#
loop_
_entity.id
_entity.type
_entity.pdbx_description
1 polymer ?
#
loop_
_entity_poly.entity_id
_entity_poly.type
_entity_poly.pdbx_seq_one_letter_code
_entity_poly.pdbx_strand_id
1 'polypeptide(L)'
;MSSSDIHALIEIHRTEVKKNLSEMVNVHYPSLITKKDGEFQKMIELTTKMTIVGRACTEIAGEKFEERRMKISGLFGACCFLADGFVDDFGEDASKEYIERFELLLTKGWFEIRTKREELFYIVVSRIFAERDVFNTMVRQAIFWQFMAQKRDIGLRFGMLNFSCLSRSKKLNLFRNCGRDKGGCVILVLSLLLVPETTSKYLHLLYTTGMLFQYIDDYGDYHYDRYYNRKTYMNQVIHPYRTLRRIMDKYIPILYESLPESRGKDILLTFLITYFVTRLEKHRLEQFRGKYSWTTYG
;
A
#
# COMPACT_ATOMS: atom_id res chain seq x y z
N MET A 1 -19.73 -6.49 -11.40
CA MET A 1 -18.82 -5.87 -12.41
C MET A 1 -17.92 -6.93 -13.06
N SER A 2 -17.61 -6.85 -14.35
CA SER A 2 -16.77 -7.85 -15.07
C SER A 2 -15.27 -7.53 -15.01
N SER A 3 -14.41 -8.47 -15.45
CA SER A 3 -12.96 -8.23 -15.54
C SER A 3 -12.62 -7.14 -16.57
N SER A 4 -13.30 -7.10 -17.72
CA SER A 4 -13.06 -6.05 -18.73
C SER A 4 -13.39 -4.66 -18.19
N ASP A 5 -14.41 -4.55 -17.34
CA ASP A 5 -14.80 -3.28 -16.74
C ASP A 5 -13.73 -2.76 -15.76
N ILE A 6 -13.07 -3.65 -14.99
CA ILE A 6 -11.99 -3.22 -14.09
C ILE A 6 -10.76 -2.76 -14.88
N HIS A 7 -10.41 -3.42 -15.99
CA HIS A 7 -9.28 -2.98 -16.82
C HIS A 7 -9.53 -1.60 -17.43
N ALA A 8 -10.73 -1.37 -17.98
CA ALA A 8 -11.11 -0.04 -18.47
C ALA A 8 -11.03 1.02 -17.36
N LEU A 9 -11.46 0.67 -16.15
CA LEU A 9 -11.38 1.56 -15.00
C LEU A 9 -9.92 1.85 -14.57
N ILE A 10 -9.04 0.84 -14.62
CA ILE A 10 -7.60 0.99 -14.37
C ILE A 10 -7.00 1.98 -15.36
N GLU A 11 -7.29 1.87 -16.66
CA GLU A 11 -6.74 2.77 -17.68
C GLU A 11 -7.19 4.23 -17.51
N ILE A 12 -8.46 4.44 -17.19
CA ILE A 12 -9.01 5.77 -16.92
C ILE A 12 -8.25 6.40 -15.75
N HIS A 13 -8.18 5.71 -14.62
CA HIS A 13 -7.51 6.24 -13.43
C HIS A 13 -5.99 6.38 -13.63
N ARG A 14 -5.34 5.48 -14.39
CA ARG A 14 -3.93 5.62 -14.74
C ARG A 14 -3.66 6.90 -15.51
N THR A 15 -4.51 7.21 -16.49
CA THR A 15 -4.41 8.44 -17.29
C THR A 15 -4.53 9.68 -16.42
N GLU A 16 -5.53 9.72 -15.54
CA GLU A 16 -5.75 10.83 -14.61
C GLU A 16 -4.62 10.99 -13.60
N VAL A 17 -4.18 9.88 -12.99
CA VAL A 17 -3.04 9.86 -12.06
C VAL A 17 -1.79 10.37 -12.74
N LYS A 18 -1.48 9.88 -13.95
CA LYS A 18 -0.33 10.34 -14.72
C LYS A 18 -0.40 11.84 -14.98
N LYS A 19 -1.55 12.34 -15.43
CA LYS A 19 -1.76 13.78 -15.65
C LYS A 19 -1.47 14.58 -14.38
N ASN A 20 -2.09 14.20 -13.26
CA ASN A 20 -2.01 14.94 -12.00
C ASN A 20 -0.62 14.89 -11.34
N LEU A 21 0.08 13.76 -11.45
CA LEU A 21 1.42 13.61 -10.86
C LEU A 21 2.52 14.21 -11.73
N SER A 22 2.40 14.15 -13.06
CA SER A 22 3.48 14.60 -13.95
C SER A 22 3.84 16.06 -13.72
N GLU A 23 2.86 16.94 -13.52
CA GLU A 23 3.10 18.35 -13.24
C GLU A 23 3.88 18.53 -11.93
N MET A 24 3.41 17.90 -10.84
CA MET A 24 4.04 18.02 -9.53
C MET A 24 5.47 17.46 -9.52
N VAL A 25 5.68 16.32 -10.16
CA VAL A 25 6.99 15.68 -10.26
C VAL A 25 7.93 16.50 -11.13
N ASN A 26 7.46 17.07 -12.25
CA ASN A 26 8.27 17.95 -13.09
C ASN A 26 8.80 19.18 -12.31
N VAL A 27 7.98 19.74 -11.43
CA VAL A 27 8.37 20.93 -10.65
C VAL A 27 9.35 20.57 -9.53
N HIS A 28 9.08 19.51 -8.76
CA HIS A 28 9.82 19.24 -7.52
C HIS A 28 10.88 18.14 -7.61
N TYR A 29 10.74 17.21 -8.55
CA TYR A 29 11.70 16.13 -8.75
C TYR A 29 11.77 15.64 -10.22
N PRO A 30 12.13 16.51 -11.19
CA PRO A 30 12.05 16.20 -12.62
C PRO A 30 12.86 14.98 -13.04
N SER A 31 13.99 14.72 -12.38
CA SER A 31 14.83 13.56 -12.69
C SER A 31 14.12 12.23 -12.47
N LEU A 32 13.08 12.17 -11.63
CA LEU A 32 12.28 10.96 -11.41
C LEU A 32 11.62 10.47 -12.71
N ILE A 33 11.24 11.40 -13.59
CA ILE A 33 10.61 11.11 -14.88
C ILE A 33 11.63 10.62 -15.89
N THR A 34 12.84 11.18 -15.87
CA THR A 34 13.88 10.90 -16.87
C THR A 34 14.74 9.68 -16.54
N LYS A 35 14.67 9.14 -15.32
CA LYS A 35 15.43 7.94 -14.93
C LYS A 35 15.00 6.74 -15.77
N LYS A 36 15.99 5.98 -16.27
CA LYS A 36 15.79 4.80 -17.12
C LYS A 36 15.27 3.56 -16.39
N ASP A 37 15.22 3.59 -15.06
CA ASP A 37 14.78 2.48 -14.21
C ASP A 37 13.24 2.37 -14.09
N GLY A 38 12.51 3.31 -14.69
CA GLY A 38 11.04 3.34 -14.68
C GLY A 38 10.44 3.71 -13.33
N GLU A 39 11.19 4.38 -12.45
CA GLU A 39 10.73 4.75 -11.10
C GLU A 39 9.42 5.56 -11.13
N PHE A 40 9.29 6.52 -12.04
CA PHE A 40 8.03 7.27 -12.21
C PHE A 40 6.86 6.41 -12.69
N GLN A 41 7.09 5.41 -13.55
CA GLN A 41 6.03 4.50 -13.97
C GLN A 41 5.54 3.65 -12.78
N LYS A 42 6.47 3.18 -11.93
CA LYS A 42 6.10 2.47 -10.69
C LYS A 42 5.25 3.34 -9.77
N MET A 43 5.59 4.63 -9.65
CA MET A 43 4.81 5.61 -8.89
C MET A 43 3.39 5.75 -9.44
N ILE A 44 3.23 5.91 -10.75
CA ILE A 44 1.91 5.99 -11.41
C ILE A 44 1.07 4.76 -11.09
N GLU A 45 1.66 3.58 -11.12
CA GLU A 45 0.92 2.32 -11.03
C GLU A 45 0.54 1.97 -9.61
N LEU A 46 1.44 2.21 -8.64
CA LEU A 46 1.07 2.14 -7.22
C LEU A 46 -0.03 3.16 -6.91
N THR A 47 0.09 4.36 -7.45
CA THR A 47 -0.92 5.40 -7.25
C THR A 47 -2.25 5.02 -7.88
N THR A 48 -2.25 4.43 -9.08
CA THR A 48 -3.46 3.92 -9.74
C THR A 48 -4.14 2.84 -8.90
N LYS A 49 -3.35 1.89 -8.35
CA LYS A 49 -3.85 0.87 -7.40
C LYS A 49 -4.57 1.53 -6.22
N MET A 50 -3.92 2.50 -5.57
CA MET A 50 -4.51 3.20 -4.42
C MET A 50 -5.74 4.02 -4.79
N THR A 51 -5.79 4.60 -5.98
CA THR A 51 -6.97 5.31 -6.49
C THR A 51 -8.16 4.39 -6.68
N ILE A 52 -7.98 3.21 -7.29
CA ILE A 52 -9.06 2.23 -7.48
C ILE A 52 -9.58 1.74 -6.13
N VAL A 53 -8.68 1.44 -5.21
CA VAL A 53 -9.07 1.02 -3.85
C VAL A 53 -9.76 2.17 -3.12
N GLY A 54 -9.29 3.40 -3.24
CA GLY A 54 -9.90 4.59 -2.65
C GLY A 54 -11.32 4.82 -3.17
N ARG A 55 -11.55 4.63 -4.47
CA ARG A 55 -12.87 4.63 -5.08
C ARG A 55 -13.78 3.57 -4.48
N ALA A 56 -13.30 2.33 -4.41
CA ALA A 56 -14.05 1.25 -3.81
C ALA A 56 -14.44 1.54 -2.35
N CYS A 57 -13.48 2.01 -1.54
CA CYS A 57 -13.72 2.37 -0.14
C CYS A 57 -14.75 3.49 0.01
N THR A 58 -14.68 4.51 -0.85
CA THR A 58 -15.63 5.63 -0.87
C THR A 58 -17.05 5.15 -1.19
N GLU A 59 -17.20 4.34 -2.23
CA GLU A 59 -18.51 3.83 -2.66
C GLU A 59 -19.07 2.79 -1.68
N ILE A 60 -18.23 2.03 -0.96
CA ILE A 60 -18.64 1.17 0.17
C ILE A 60 -19.18 2.00 1.33
N ALA A 61 -18.61 3.17 1.60
CA ALA A 61 -19.11 4.09 2.61
C ALA A 61 -20.42 4.78 2.22
N GLY A 62 -20.94 4.56 1.00
CA GLY A 62 -22.17 5.18 0.50
C GLY A 62 -21.95 6.55 -0.15
N GLU A 63 -20.69 6.94 -0.37
CA GLU A 63 -20.30 8.24 -0.87
C GLU A 63 -19.92 8.20 -2.36
N LYS A 64 -19.99 9.36 -3.03
CA LYS A 64 -19.58 9.48 -4.45
C LYS A 64 -18.08 9.70 -4.57
N PHE A 65 -17.42 8.99 -5.48
CA PHE A 65 -16.00 9.23 -5.78
C PHE A 65 -15.81 10.40 -6.76
N GLU A 66 -15.78 11.61 -6.21
CA GLU A 66 -15.65 12.88 -6.94
C GLU A 66 -14.19 13.35 -7.08
N GLU A 67 -13.97 14.46 -7.79
CA GLU A 67 -12.64 15.01 -8.11
C GLU A 67 -11.75 15.22 -6.88
N ARG A 68 -12.29 15.75 -5.78
CA ARG A 68 -11.54 15.91 -4.53
C ARG A 68 -11.03 14.58 -3.97
N ARG A 69 -11.85 13.54 -4.02
CA ARG A 69 -11.50 12.19 -3.53
C ARG A 69 -10.51 11.50 -4.47
N MET A 70 -10.64 11.73 -5.78
CA MET A 70 -9.63 11.34 -6.77
C MET A 70 -8.27 11.99 -6.46
N LYS A 71 -8.24 13.30 -6.21
CA LYS A 71 -7.02 14.03 -5.84
C LYS A 71 -6.38 13.48 -4.57
N ILE A 72 -7.15 13.29 -3.50
CA ILE A 72 -6.64 12.75 -2.23
C ILE A 72 -6.08 11.34 -2.43
N SER A 73 -6.79 10.47 -3.16
CA SER A 73 -6.32 9.10 -3.42
C SER A 73 -5.03 9.08 -4.23
N GLY A 74 -4.94 9.95 -5.23
CA GLY A 74 -3.72 10.13 -6.04
C GLY A 74 -2.53 10.61 -5.21
N LEU A 75 -2.74 11.61 -4.35
CA LEU A 75 -1.69 12.08 -3.43
C LEU A 75 -1.30 10.99 -2.42
N PHE A 76 -2.26 10.26 -1.88
CA PHE A 76 -1.99 9.18 -0.94
C PHE A 76 -1.16 8.05 -1.59
N GLY A 77 -1.52 7.64 -2.80
CA GLY A 77 -0.74 6.65 -3.54
C GLY A 77 0.69 7.10 -3.84
N ALA A 78 0.88 8.37 -4.22
CA ALA A 78 2.19 8.98 -4.38
C ALA A 78 2.98 9.01 -3.06
N CYS A 79 2.30 9.31 -1.94
CA CYS A 79 2.87 9.30 -0.60
C CYS A 79 3.39 7.90 -0.25
N CYS A 80 2.58 6.85 -0.45
CA CYS A 80 2.99 5.47 -0.23
C CYS A 80 4.24 5.11 -1.05
N PHE A 81 4.28 5.49 -2.34
CA PHE A 81 5.42 5.20 -3.20
C PHE A 81 6.72 5.85 -2.69
N LEU A 82 6.65 7.12 -2.34
CA LEU A 82 7.81 7.88 -1.86
C LEU A 82 8.27 7.34 -0.50
N ALA A 83 7.32 7.07 0.40
CA ALA A 83 7.53 6.53 1.73
C ALA A 83 8.19 5.14 1.69
N ASP A 84 7.70 4.24 0.85
CA ASP A 84 8.25 2.88 0.73
C ASP A 84 9.72 2.94 0.29
N GLY A 85 10.08 3.80 -0.66
CA GLY A 85 11.48 3.91 -1.08
C GLY A 85 12.43 4.45 -0.01
N PHE A 86 11.96 5.28 0.94
CA PHE A 86 12.79 5.68 2.08
C PHE A 86 13.16 4.50 2.98
N VAL A 87 12.31 3.48 3.04
CA VAL A 87 12.50 2.28 3.86
C VAL A 87 13.21 1.15 3.10
N ASP A 88 13.01 1.10 1.79
CA ASP A 88 13.41 -0.03 0.94
C ASP A 88 14.72 0.20 0.18
N ASP A 89 15.08 1.46 -0.15
CA ASP A 89 16.14 1.78 -1.11
C ASP A 89 17.47 2.24 -0.46
N PHE A 90 17.46 2.66 0.82
CA PHE A 90 18.60 3.36 1.44
C PHE A 90 19.33 2.59 2.55
N GLY A 91 18.98 1.32 2.80
CA GLY A 91 19.64 0.47 3.79
C GLY A 91 19.22 0.73 5.24
N GLU A 92 19.75 -0.06 6.17
CA GLU A 92 19.28 -0.14 7.57
C GLU A 92 19.33 1.19 8.33
N ASP A 93 20.46 1.89 8.29
CA ASP A 93 20.67 3.10 9.07
C ASP A 93 19.75 4.23 8.59
N ALA A 94 19.61 4.40 7.27
CA ALA A 94 18.69 5.36 6.70
C ALA A 94 17.24 5.02 7.03
N SER A 95 16.84 3.75 6.96
CA SER A 95 15.46 3.34 7.30
C SER A 95 15.13 3.61 8.78
N LYS A 96 16.09 3.43 9.70
CA LYS A 96 15.92 3.78 11.12
C LYS A 96 15.78 5.29 11.29
N GLU A 97 16.65 6.07 10.65
CA GLU A 97 16.60 7.52 10.70
C GLU A 97 15.27 8.06 10.15
N TYR A 98 14.78 7.54 9.02
CA TYR A 98 13.50 7.96 8.47
C TYR A 98 12.33 7.65 9.39
N ILE A 99 12.36 6.54 10.14
CA ILE A 99 11.34 6.26 11.16
C ILE A 99 11.35 7.31 12.27
N GLU A 100 12.52 7.72 12.76
CA GLU A 100 12.63 8.77 13.76
C GLU A 100 12.15 10.13 13.22
N ARG A 101 12.49 10.44 11.97
CA ARG A 101 12.04 11.67 11.30
C ARG A 101 10.53 11.67 11.03
N PHE A 102 9.92 10.53 10.69
CA PHE A 102 8.47 10.41 10.58
C PHE A 102 7.78 10.51 11.94
N GLU A 103 8.38 9.97 13.00
CA GLU A 103 7.88 10.16 14.36
C GLU A 103 7.85 11.65 14.72
N LEU A 104 8.93 12.37 14.41
CA LEU A 104 9.01 13.81 14.63
C LEU A 104 7.97 14.59 13.80
N LEU A 105 7.78 14.24 12.52
CA LEU A 105 6.75 14.83 11.68
C LEU A 105 5.35 14.63 12.28
N LEU A 106 5.01 13.41 12.70
CA LEU A 106 3.68 13.08 13.20
C LEU A 106 3.40 13.62 14.61
N THR A 107 4.42 13.80 15.44
CA THR A 107 4.27 14.23 16.84
C THR A 107 4.53 15.72 17.05
N LYS A 108 5.40 16.33 16.25
CA LYS A 108 5.82 17.74 16.37
C LYS A 108 5.53 18.58 15.13
N GLY A 109 5.11 17.97 14.02
CA GLY A 109 4.87 18.68 12.76
C GLY A 109 6.14 19.12 12.04
N TRP A 110 7.30 18.52 12.37
CA TRP A 110 8.60 18.95 11.83
C TRP A 110 9.24 17.88 10.95
N PHE A 111 9.67 18.26 9.75
CA PHE A 111 10.42 17.41 8.81
C PHE A 111 11.47 18.25 8.07
N GLU A 112 12.74 18.01 8.33
CA GLU A 112 13.84 18.66 7.63
C GLU A 112 13.95 18.08 6.21
N ILE A 113 14.04 18.90 5.17
CA ILE A 113 14.14 18.45 3.78
C ILE A 113 15.61 18.47 3.35
N ARG A 114 16.12 17.32 2.90
CA ARG A 114 17.53 17.11 2.52
C ARG A 114 17.71 16.66 1.08
N THR A 115 16.68 16.11 0.46
CA THR A 115 16.73 15.62 -0.93
C THR A 115 15.50 16.04 -1.73
N LYS A 116 15.58 15.95 -3.07
CA LYS A 116 14.41 16.19 -3.94
C LYS A 116 13.28 15.17 -3.75
N ARG A 117 13.61 13.92 -3.39
CA ARG A 117 12.61 12.90 -3.04
C ARG A 117 11.85 13.30 -1.77
N GLU A 118 12.58 13.78 -0.77
CA GLU A 118 12.01 14.30 0.47
C GLU A 118 11.18 15.58 0.26
N GLU A 119 11.63 16.48 -0.60
CA GLU A 119 10.88 17.67 -0.99
C GLU A 119 9.53 17.28 -1.61
N LEU A 120 9.54 16.38 -2.59
CA LEU A 120 8.32 15.88 -3.22
C LEU A 120 7.41 15.18 -2.21
N PHE A 121 7.97 14.35 -1.31
CA PHE A 121 7.20 13.70 -0.25
C PHE A 121 6.52 14.71 0.67
N TYR A 122 7.26 15.71 1.15
CA TYR A 122 6.74 16.75 2.03
C TYR A 122 5.60 17.54 1.36
N ILE A 123 5.74 17.86 0.07
CA ILE A 123 4.71 18.57 -0.70
C ILE A 123 3.46 17.72 -0.87
N VAL A 124 3.61 16.43 -1.17
CA VAL A 124 2.49 15.49 -1.27
C VAL A 124 1.74 15.41 0.06
N VAL A 125 2.45 15.20 1.18
CA VAL A 125 1.85 15.13 2.52
C VAL A 125 1.15 16.44 2.88
N SER A 126 1.80 17.59 2.63
CA SER A 126 1.23 18.91 2.90
C SER A 126 -0.07 19.13 2.11
N ARG A 127 -0.11 18.69 0.84
CA ARG A 127 -1.33 18.76 0.00
C ARG A 127 -2.43 17.83 0.51
N ILE A 128 -2.11 16.63 1.00
CA ILE A 128 -3.11 15.75 1.64
C ILE A 128 -3.71 16.46 2.85
N PHE A 129 -2.88 17.09 3.68
CA PHE A 129 -3.31 17.76 4.92
C PHE A 129 -4.08 19.05 4.65
N ALA A 130 -3.82 19.72 3.51
CA ALA A 130 -4.65 20.82 3.05
C ALA A 130 -6.03 20.36 2.56
N GLU A 131 -6.11 19.16 1.97
CA GLU A 131 -7.36 18.60 1.46
C GLU A 131 -8.20 17.90 2.54
N ARG A 132 -7.62 17.53 3.69
CA ARG A 132 -8.31 16.80 4.76
C ARG A 132 -7.90 17.24 6.15
N ASP A 133 -8.91 17.32 7.02
CA ASP A 133 -8.67 17.52 8.44
C ASP A 133 -8.03 16.27 9.05
N VAL A 134 -6.71 16.31 9.17
CA VAL A 134 -5.91 15.26 9.82
C VAL A 134 -5.94 15.32 11.34
N PHE A 135 -6.58 16.33 11.92
CA PHE A 135 -6.86 16.38 13.35
C PHE A 135 -8.15 15.66 13.72
N ASN A 136 -8.97 15.26 12.75
CA ASN A 136 -10.05 14.31 12.97
C ASN A 136 -9.50 13.08 13.71
N THR A 137 -10.16 12.72 14.83
CA THR A 137 -9.67 11.68 15.75
C THR A 137 -9.43 10.34 15.06
N MET A 138 -10.33 9.90 14.18
CA MET A 138 -10.23 8.62 13.50
C MET A 138 -9.10 8.64 12.47
N VAL A 139 -9.01 9.71 11.68
CA VAL A 139 -7.93 9.89 10.69
C VAL A 139 -6.57 9.89 11.38
N ARG A 140 -6.43 10.67 12.45
CA ARG A 140 -5.18 10.76 13.23
C ARG A 140 -4.77 9.42 13.83
N GLN A 141 -5.73 8.68 14.39
CA GLN A 141 -5.47 7.34 14.94
C GLN A 141 -5.04 6.36 13.86
N ALA A 142 -5.68 6.38 12.69
CA ALA A 142 -5.30 5.51 11.57
C ALA A 142 -3.88 5.81 11.07
N ILE A 143 -3.52 7.10 10.92
CA ILE A 143 -2.18 7.52 10.53
C ILE A 143 -1.14 7.02 11.56
N PHE A 144 -1.44 7.19 12.85
CA PHE A 144 -0.56 6.71 13.91
C PHE A 144 -0.42 5.19 13.91
N TRP A 145 -1.50 4.43 13.72
CA TRP A 145 -1.44 2.98 13.62
C TRP A 145 -0.66 2.50 12.41
N GLN A 146 -0.78 3.19 11.27
CA GLN A 146 0.04 2.90 10.10
C GLN A 146 1.52 3.14 10.38
N PHE A 147 1.87 4.24 11.03
CA PHE A 147 3.24 4.51 11.46
C PHE A 147 3.76 3.40 12.39
N MET A 148 2.98 2.99 13.39
CA MET A 148 3.36 1.91 14.31
C MET A 148 3.47 0.55 13.63
N ALA A 149 2.68 0.28 12.59
CA ALA A 149 2.82 -0.91 11.77
C ALA A 149 4.15 -0.90 10.99
N GLN A 150 4.50 0.21 10.35
CA GLN A 150 5.76 0.35 9.61
C GLN A 150 6.99 0.30 10.53
N LYS A 151 6.95 0.96 11.70
CA LYS A 151 8.01 0.91 12.71
C LYS A 151 8.28 -0.53 13.17
N ARG A 152 7.22 -1.34 13.35
CA ARG A 152 7.34 -2.77 13.67
C ARG A 152 7.92 -3.58 12.52
N ASP A 153 7.50 -3.33 11.28
CA ASP A 153 8.04 -4.02 10.09
C ASP A 153 9.55 -3.83 9.95
N ILE A 154 10.00 -2.58 10.06
CA ILE A 154 11.42 -2.21 10.03
C ILE A 154 12.18 -2.87 11.18
N GLY A 155 11.63 -2.83 12.40
CA GLY A 155 12.24 -3.52 13.54
C GLY A 155 12.37 -5.05 13.35
N LEU A 156 11.42 -5.68 12.65
CA LEU A 156 11.49 -7.10 12.31
C LEU A 156 12.52 -7.38 11.21
N ARG A 157 12.63 -6.53 10.19
CA ARG A 157 13.58 -6.69 9.06
C ARG A 157 15.04 -6.64 9.53
N PHE A 158 15.35 -5.65 10.38
CA PHE A 158 16.71 -5.36 10.84
C PHE A 158 17.09 -6.07 12.14
N GLY A 159 16.28 -7.04 12.60
CA GLY A 159 16.64 -7.84 13.77
C GLY A 159 16.70 -7.07 15.09
N MET A 160 16.10 -5.87 15.17
CA MET A 160 15.97 -5.09 16.41
C MET A 160 15.15 -5.84 17.47
N LEU A 161 14.35 -6.83 17.05
CA LEU A 161 13.67 -7.78 17.91
C LEU A 161 14.56 -9.02 18.07
N ASN A 162 14.85 -9.45 19.31
CA ASN A 162 15.68 -10.62 19.60
C ASN A 162 15.06 -11.94 19.09
N PHE A 163 15.18 -12.18 17.79
CA PHE A 163 14.58 -13.33 17.11
C PHE A 163 15.27 -14.65 17.45
N SER A 164 16.55 -14.65 17.82
CA SER A 164 17.29 -15.87 18.14
C SER A 164 16.59 -16.72 19.21
N CYS A 165 15.91 -16.09 20.16
CA CYS A 165 15.22 -16.73 21.28
C CYS A 165 13.78 -17.21 20.96
N LEU A 166 13.22 -16.90 19.79
CA LEU A 166 11.82 -17.22 19.46
C LEU A 166 11.68 -18.55 18.70
N SER A 167 10.66 -19.33 19.07
CA SER A 167 10.27 -20.52 18.31
C SER A 167 9.77 -20.17 16.91
N ARG A 168 9.88 -21.10 15.95
CA ARG A 168 9.42 -20.90 14.57
C ARG A 168 7.97 -20.41 14.48
N SER A 169 7.08 -20.98 15.30
CA SER A 169 5.67 -20.58 15.35
C SER A 169 5.50 -19.12 15.80
N LYS A 170 6.22 -18.69 16.84
CA LYS A 170 6.19 -17.31 17.31
C LYS A 170 6.73 -16.34 16.25
N LYS A 171 7.85 -16.66 15.62
CA LYS A 171 8.42 -15.86 14.51
C LYS A 171 7.42 -15.70 13.37
N LEU A 172 6.80 -16.81 12.96
CA LEU A 172 5.84 -16.80 11.86
C LEU A 172 4.60 -15.96 12.19
N ASN A 173 4.11 -16.04 13.43
CA ASN A 173 3.00 -15.21 13.88
C ASN A 173 3.36 -13.71 13.89
N LEU A 174 4.61 -13.36 14.22
CA LEU A 174 5.07 -11.96 14.15
C LEU A 174 5.07 -11.45 12.70
N PHE A 175 5.65 -12.19 11.76
CA PHE A 175 5.62 -11.79 10.34
C PHE A 175 4.19 -11.71 9.80
N ARG A 176 3.33 -12.66 10.16
CA ARG A 176 1.91 -12.64 9.79
C ARG A 176 1.23 -11.38 10.32
N ASN A 177 1.35 -11.10 11.60
CA ASN A 177 0.71 -9.93 12.21
C ASN A 177 1.29 -8.63 11.63
N CYS A 178 2.58 -8.59 11.33
CA CYS A 178 3.20 -7.43 10.70
C CYS A 178 2.64 -7.16 9.29
N GLY A 179 2.62 -8.18 8.42
CA GLY A 179 2.04 -8.04 7.09
C GLY A 179 0.56 -7.66 7.14
N ARG A 180 -0.21 -8.28 8.05
CA ARG A 180 -1.61 -7.90 8.29
C ARG A 180 -1.76 -6.43 8.65
N ASP A 181 -1.01 -5.97 9.66
CA ASP A 181 -1.16 -4.62 10.19
C ASP A 181 -0.65 -3.58 9.20
N LYS A 182 0.46 -3.84 8.49
CA LYS A 182 1.00 -2.96 7.45
C LYS A 182 -0.02 -2.73 6.34
N GLY A 183 -0.56 -3.79 5.75
CA GLY A 183 -1.55 -3.64 4.68
C GLY A 183 -2.87 -3.05 5.18
N GLY A 184 -3.37 -3.57 6.30
CA GLY A 184 -4.66 -3.16 6.84
C GLY A 184 -4.70 -1.68 7.25
N CYS A 185 -3.66 -1.19 7.92
CA CYS A 185 -3.60 0.22 8.33
C CYS A 185 -3.47 1.18 7.13
N VAL A 186 -2.79 0.81 6.03
CA VAL A 186 -2.74 1.63 4.80
C VAL A 186 -4.15 1.87 4.26
N ILE A 187 -4.95 0.81 4.15
CA ILE A 187 -6.32 0.94 3.62
C ILE A 187 -7.24 1.66 4.60
N LEU A 188 -7.04 1.52 5.92
CA LEU A 188 -7.77 2.34 6.90
C LEU A 188 -7.47 3.82 6.74
N VAL A 189 -6.19 4.20 6.60
CA VAL A 189 -5.80 5.61 6.38
C VAL A 189 -6.42 6.14 5.11
N LEU A 190 -6.31 5.41 3.99
CA LEU A 190 -6.94 5.81 2.73
C LEU A 190 -8.45 6.00 2.88
N SER A 191 -9.13 5.03 3.51
CA SER A 191 -10.58 5.07 3.69
C SER A 191 -11.01 6.29 4.50
N LEU A 192 -10.34 6.55 5.62
CA LEU A 192 -10.66 7.66 6.53
C LEU A 192 -10.21 9.02 5.97
N LEU A 193 -9.14 9.06 5.18
CA LEU A 193 -8.80 10.25 4.40
C LEU A 193 -9.84 10.55 3.33
N LEU A 194 -10.61 9.58 2.84
CA LEU A 194 -11.63 9.84 1.81
C LEU A 194 -13.00 10.11 2.41
N VAL A 195 -13.36 9.39 3.46
CA VAL A 195 -14.64 9.46 4.18
C VAL A 195 -14.39 9.24 5.68
N PRO A 196 -14.07 10.30 6.45
CA PRO A 196 -13.79 10.21 7.89
C PRO A 196 -14.93 9.58 8.72
N GLU A 197 -16.17 9.71 8.23
CA GLU A 197 -17.40 9.22 8.86
C GLU A 197 -17.70 7.74 8.55
N THR A 198 -16.77 7.04 7.89
CA THR A 198 -16.92 5.61 7.58
C THR A 198 -17.23 4.81 8.84
N THR A 199 -18.35 4.08 8.82
CA THR A 199 -18.80 3.32 9.99
C THR A 199 -17.79 2.24 10.41
N SER A 200 -17.66 2.01 11.71
CA SER A 200 -16.78 0.96 12.27
C SER A 200 -17.11 -0.44 11.73
N LYS A 201 -18.37 -0.67 11.35
CA LYS A 201 -18.82 -1.89 10.66
C LYS A 201 -18.05 -2.14 9.38
N TYR A 202 -17.67 -1.11 8.62
CA TYR A 202 -16.93 -1.30 7.37
C TYR A 202 -15.41 -1.21 7.57
N LEU A 203 -14.94 -0.43 8.55
CA LEU A 203 -13.51 -0.28 8.80
C LEU A 203 -12.78 -1.62 9.01
N HIS A 204 -13.35 -2.57 9.76
CA HIS A 204 -12.70 -3.87 9.95
C HIS A 204 -12.65 -4.72 8.66
N LEU A 205 -13.62 -4.56 7.77
CA LEU A 205 -13.63 -5.22 6.45
C LEU A 205 -12.60 -4.57 5.52
N LEU A 206 -12.51 -3.24 5.50
CA LEU A 206 -11.52 -2.48 4.73
C LEU A 206 -10.09 -2.76 5.23
N TYR A 207 -9.90 -2.90 6.54
CA TYR A 207 -8.64 -3.39 7.11
C TYR A 207 -8.30 -4.80 6.61
N THR A 208 -9.28 -5.70 6.56
CA THR A 208 -9.11 -7.06 6.03
C THR A 208 -8.71 -7.03 4.56
N THR A 209 -9.28 -6.13 3.76
CA THR A 209 -8.88 -5.90 2.38
C THR A 209 -7.41 -5.47 2.28
N GLY A 210 -6.97 -4.54 3.12
CA GLY A 210 -5.55 -4.14 3.16
C GLY A 210 -4.61 -5.27 3.51
N MET A 211 -4.98 -6.12 4.48
CA MET A 211 -4.24 -7.36 4.78
C MET A 211 -4.13 -8.27 3.56
N LEU A 212 -5.21 -8.45 2.79
CA LEU A 212 -5.18 -9.27 1.58
C LEU A 212 -4.22 -8.70 0.53
N PHE A 213 -4.26 -7.39 0.28
CA PHE A 213 -3.31 -6.75 -0.62
C PHE A 213 -1.86 -7.01 -0.21
N GLN A 214 -1.52 -6.85 1.08
CA GLN A 214 -0.15 -7.10 1.54
C GLN A 214 0.28 -8.55 1.35
N TYR A 215 -0.59 -9.53 1.63
CA TYR A 215 -0.25 -10.94 1.45
C TYR A 215 -0.14 -11.35 -0.02
N ILE A 216 -0.98 -10.78 -0.88
CA ILE A 216 -0.88 -10.95 -2.33
C ILE A 216 0.44 -10.31 -2.83
N ASP A 217 0.82 -9.15 -2.29
CA ASP A 217 2.08 -8.47 -2.60
C ASP A 217 3.30 -9.28 -2.16
N ASP A 218 3.38 -9.66 -0.88
CA ASP A 218 4.46 -10.50 -0.34
C ASP A 218 4.66 -11.78 -1.16
N TYR A 219 3.58 -12.38 -1.67
CA TYR A 219 3.67 -13.56 -2.52
C TYR A 219 4.23 -13.23 -3.91
N GLY A 220 3.73 -12.17 -4.55
CA GLY A 220 4.21 -11.76 -5.87
C GLY A 220 5.65 -11.26 -5.88
N ASP A 221 6.15 -10.71 -4.77
CA ASP A 221 7.53 -10.25 -4.60
C ASP A 221 8.45 -11.31 -3.95
N TYR A 222 7.95 -12.53 -3.74
CA TYR A 222 8.64 -13.59 -3.00
C TYR A 222 10.09 -13.81 -3.45
N HIS A 223 10.34 -13.88 -4.76
CA HIS A 223 11.68 -14.12 -5.29
C HIS A 223 12.59 -12.90 -5.16
N TYR A 224 12.06 -11.71 -5.48
CA TYR A 224 12.77 -10.44 -5.29
C TYR A 224 13.17 -10.24 -3.82
N ASP A 225 12.22 -10.41 -2.91
CA ASP A 225 12.47 -10.24 -1.48
C ASP A 225 13.50 -11.23 -0.96
N ARG A 226 13.47 -12.49 -1.42
CA ARG A 226 14.50 -13.48 -1.04
C ARG A 226 15.88 -13.09 -1.57
N TYR A 227 15.97 -12.55 -2.79
CA TYR A 227 17.24 -12.09 -3.37
C TYR A 227 17.85 -10.94 -2.55
N TYR A 228 17.03 -9.99 -2.10
CA TYR A 228 17.46 -8.87 -1.27
C TYR A 228 17.40 -9.16 0.25
N ASN A 229 17.28 -10.43 0.65
CA ASN A 229 17.20 -10.88 2.05
C ASN A 229 16.10 -10.19 2.89
N ARG A 230 15.00 -9.77 2.24
CA ARG A 230 13.82 -9.19 2.89
C ARG A 230 12.94 -10.31 3.47
N LYS A 231 12.61 -10.17 4.74
CA LYS A 231 11.81 -11.16 5.49
C LYS A 231 10.35 -10.74 5.55
N THR A 232 9.54 -11.30 4.66
CA THR A 232 8.07 -11.14 4.63
C THR A 232 7.36 -12.39 5.11
N TYR A 233 6.05 -12.33 5.40
CA TYR A 233 5.32 -13.51 5.86
C TYR A 233 5.34 -14.64 4.84
N MET A 234 5.14 -14.32 3.56
CA MET A 234 5.13 -15.33 2.49
C MET A 234 6.50 -15.97 2.28
N ASN A 235 7.60 -15.26 2.58
CA ASN A 235 8.95 -15.82 2.51
C ASN A 235 9.28 -16.81 3.65
N GLN A 236 8.49 -16.85 4.72
CA GLN A 236 8.77 -17.67 5.91
C GLN A 236 7.91 -18.93 6.00
N VAL A 237 6.84 -19.03 5.20
CA VAL A 237 5.98 -20.21 5.13
C VAL A 237 6.57 -21.27 4.20
N ILE A 238 6.28 -22.54 4.50
CA ILE A 238 6.80 -23.67 3.71
C ILE A 238 6.11 -23.76 2.34
N HIS A 239 4.82 -23.49 2.29
CA HIS A 239 4.00 -23.57 1.08
C HIS A 239 3.28 -22.23 0.83
N PRO A 240 3.97 -21.22 0.27
CA PRO A 240 3.43 -19.87 0.11
C PRO A 240 2.15 -19.84 -0.72
N TYR A 241 2.10 -20.56 -1.86
CA TYR A 241 0.91 -20.60 -2.71
C TYR A 241 -0.32 -21.18 -1.98
N ARG A 242 -0.15 -22.35 -1.34
CA ARG A 242 -1.24 -22.99 -0.59
C ARG A 242 -1.69 -22.12 0.59
N THR A 243 -0.76 -21.41 1.22
CA THR A 243 -1.06 -20.49 2.32
C THR A 243 -1.88 -19.30 1.83
N LEU A 244 -1.44 -18.62 0.77
CA LEU A 244 -2.15 -17.49 0.19
C LEU A 244 -3.54 -17.91 -0.30
N ARG A 245 -3.66 -19.04 -1.01
CA ARG A 245 -4.95 -19.55 -1.47
C ARG A 245 -5.92 -19.78 -0.31
N ARG A 246 -5.49 -20.43 0.78
CA ARG A 246 -6.32 -20.61 1.97
C ARG A 246 -6.75 -19.30 2.63
N ILE A 247 -5.90 -18.26 2.58
CA ILE A 247 -6.26 -16.93 3.05
C ILE A 247 -7.33 -16.32 2.14
N MET A 248 -7.15 -16.37 0.82
CA MET A 248 -8.13 -15.86 -0.14
C MET A 248 -9.48 -16.57 -0.01
N ASP A 249 -9.47 -17.91 0.00
CA ASP A 249 -10.67 -18.75 0.13
C ASP A 249 -11.43 -18.47 1.44
N LYS A 250 -10.73 -18.06 2.49
CA LYS A 250 -11.33 -17.69 3.78
C LYS A 250 -11.96 -16.30 3.76
N TYR A 251 -11.25 -15.30 3.24
CA TYR A 251 -11.63 -13.89 3.45
C TYR A 251 -12.43 -13.28 2.31
N ILE A 252 -12.31 -13.78 1.07
CA ILE A 252 -13.14 -13.29 -0.05
C ILE A 252 -14.64 -13.52 0.21
N PRO A 253 -15.10 -14.72 0.67
CA PRO A 253 -16.51 -14.90 1.01
C PRO A 253 -16.98 -13.97 2.12
N ILE A 254 -16.17 -13.76 3.15
CA ILE A 254 -16.49 -12.82 4.25
C ILE A 254 -16.70 -11.41 3.71
N LEU A 255 -15.81 -10.92 2.85
CA LEU A 255 -15.94 -9.59 2.24
C LEU A 255 -17.19 -9.53 1.33
N TYR A 256 -17.45 -10.58 0.55
CA TYR A 256 -18.63 -10.66 -0.29
C TYR A 256 -19.93 -10.61 0.51
N GLU A 257 -20.04 -11.36 1.59
CA GLU A 257 -21.27 -11.42 2.39
C GLU A 257 -21.46 -10.21 3.31
N SER A 258 -20.37 -9.60 3.79
CA SER A 258 -20.42 -8.59 4.86
C SER A 258 -20.36 -7.14 4.37
N LEU A 259 -19.81 -6.88 3.18
CA LEU A 259 -19.81 -5.54 2.59
C LEU A 259 -21.20 -5.18 2.07
N PRO A 260 -21.59 -3.89 2.14
CA PRO A 260 -22.87 -3.45 1.62
C PRO A 260 -22.94 -3.65 0.10
N GLU A 261 -24.14 -3.91 -0.43
CA GLU A 261 -24.37 -3.92 -1.87
C GLU A 261 -24.10 -2.52 -2.45
N SER A 262 -22.99 -2.40 -3.17
CA SER A 262 -22.59 -1.16 -3.81
C SER A 262 -21.65 -1.46 -4.98
N ARG A 263 -21.52 -0.49 -5.89
CA ARG A 263 -20.51 -0.55 -6.94
C ARG A 263 -19.09 -0.61 -6.35
N GLY A 264 -18.86 -0.04 -5.17
CA GLY A 264 -17.59 -0.13 -4.46
C GLY A 264 -17.21 -1.56 -4.06
N LYS A 265 -18.18 -2.34 -3.57
CA LYS A 265 -18.00 -3.77 -3.27
C LYS A 265 -17.60 -4.55 -4.52
N ASP A 266 -18.29 -4.33 -5.63
CA ASP A 266 -17.97 -4.93 -6.93
C ASP A 266 -16.55 -4.58 -7.39
N ILE A 267 -16.18 -3.29 -7.34
CA ILE A 267 -14.82 -2.83 -7.70
C ILE A 267 -13.78 -3.53 -6.84
N LEU A 268 -13.97 -3.55 -5.52
CA LEU A 268 -13.00 -4.09 -4.59
C LEU A 268 -12.74 -5.59 -4.82
N LEU A 269 -13.81 -6.37 -4.94
CA LEU A 269 -13.72 -7.83 -5.06
C LEU A 269 -13.14 -8.23 -6.42
N THR A 270 -13.62 -7.63 -7.51
CA THR A 270 -13.06 -7.86 -8.84
C THR A 270 -11.58 -7.47 -8.86
N PHE A 271 -11.22 -6.30 -8.33
CA PHE A 271 -9.83 -5.85 -8.31
C PHE A 271 -8.92 -6.73 -7.45
N LEU A 272 -9.37 -7.19 -6.28
CA LEU A 272 -8.61 -8.14 -5.44
C LEU A 272 -8.35 -9.47 -6.15
N ILE A 273 -9.36 -10.01 -6.84
CA ILE A 273 -9.24 -11.29 -7.58
C ILE A 273 -8.29 -11.12 -8.77
N THR A 274 -8.47 -10.05 -9.56
CA THR A 274 -7.55 -9.72 -10.66
C THR A 274 -6.13 -9.55 -10.13
N TYR A 275 -5.96 -8.83 -9.02
CA TYR A 275 -4.66 -8.61 -8.42
C TYR A 275 -3.98 -9.90 -7.97
N PHE A 276 -4.74 -10.78 -7.31
CA PHE A 276 -4.26 -12.10 -6.93
C PHE A 276 -3.73 -12.87 -8.14
N VAL A 277 -4.49 -12.93 -9.24
CA VAL A 277 -4.08 -13.63 -10.48
C VAL A 277 -2.82 -12.99 -11.08
N THR A 278 -2.77 -11.66 -11.21
CA THR A 278 -1.60 -10.96 -11.75
C THR A 278 -0.34 -11.25 -10.93
N ARG A 279 -0.47 -11.34 -9.60
CA ARG A 279 0.67 -11.58 -8.70
C ARG A 279 1.08 -13.05 -8.65
N LEU A 280 0.16 -13.99 -8.90
CA LEU A 280 0.50 -15.39 -9.18
C LEU A 280 1.37 -15.50 -10.44
N GLU A 281 0.97 -14.81 -11.51
CA GLU A 281 1.71 -14.83 -12.78
C GLU A 281 3.08 -14.18 -12.63
N LYS A 282 3.19 -13.05 -11.92
CA LYS A 282 4.48 -12.44 -11.57
C LYS A 282 5.41 -13.45 -10.89
N HIS A 283 4.95 -14.08 -9.82
CA HIS A 283 5.74 -15.06 -9.07
C HIS A 283 6.28 -16.17 -9.99
N ARG A 284 5.41 -16.71 -10.85
CA ARG A 284 5.78 -17.73 -11.83
C ARG A 284 6.86 -17.22 -12.80
N LEU A 285 6.68 -16.04 -13.37
CA LEU A 285 7.62 -15.46 -14.34
C LEU A 285 8.99 -15.16 -13.73
N GLU A 286 9.04 -14.65 -12.49
CA GLU A 286 10.31 -14.41 -11.79
C GLU A 286 11.07 -15.71 -11.51
N GLN A 287 10.36 -16.78 -11.15
CA GLN A 287 10.94 -18.10 -10.97
C GLN A 287 11.62 -18.62 -12.24
N PHE A 288 11.00 -18.41 -13.42
CA PHE A 288 11.50 -18.94 -14.69
C PHE A 288 12.57 -18.06 -15.36
N ARG A 289 12.47 -16.73 -15.26
CA ARG A 289 13.31 -15.81 -16.04
C ARG A 289 14.56 -15.33 -15.28
N GLY A 290 14.63 -15.52 -13.97
CA GLY A 290 15.73 -15.01 -13.14
C GLY A 290 15.88 -13.48 -13.16
N LYS A 291 14.91 -12.77 -13.76
CA LYS A 291 14.84 -11.31 -13.80
C LYS A 291 13.71 -10.88 -12.90
N TYR A 292 14.04 -10.08 -11.89
CA TYR A 292 13.05 -9.49 -10.99
C TYR A 292 12.41 -8.29 -11.68
N SER A 293 11.20 -8.49 -12.19
CA SER A 293 10.48 -7.48 -12.97
C SER A 293 9.28 -6.97 -12.20
N TRP A 294 9.06 -5.66 -12.29
CA TRP A 294 7.82 -5.04 -11.84
C TRP A 294 6.69 -5.34 -12.86
N THR A 295 5.50 -5.72 -12.39
CA THR A 295 4.34 -6.02 -13.27
C THR A 295 3.48 -4.78 -13.45
N THR A 296 3.27 -4.38 -14.69
CA THR A 296 2.18 -3.50 -15.11
C THR A 296 0.85 -4.25 -15.03
N TYR A 297 -0.22 -3.58 -14.61
CA TYR A 297 -1.58 -4.09 -14.84
C TYR A 297 -1.86 -3.96 -16.35
N GLY A 298 -1.89 -5.10 -17.05
CA GLY A 298 -2.38 -5.19 -18.42
C GLY A 298 -3.82 -5.66 -18.43
#